data_AF-A0A5M3VVU6-F1
#
_entry.id   AF-A0A5M3VVU6-F1
#
_cell.length_a   1.000
_cell.length_b   1.000
_cell.length_c   1.000
_cell.angle_alpha   90.00
_cell.angle_beta   90.00
_cell.angle_gamma   90.00
#
_symmetry.space_group_name_H-M   'P 1'
#
loop_
_entity.id
_entity.type
_entity.pdbx_description
1 polymer ?
#
loop_
_entity_poly.entity_id
_entity_poly.type
_entity_poly.pdbx_seq_one_letter_code
_entity_poly.pdbx_strand_id
1 'polypeptide(L)' 'MLYRVTGELLRNAFRHAHARTVRVHVAAPEPGPATAVELTVTDDGVGLDPHQTRRPGHIGLQLARG' A
#
# COMPACT_ATOMS: atom_id res chain seq x y z
N MET A 1 -0.26 12.06 6.46
CA MET A 1 -0.80 11.33 5.30
C MET A 1 -0.36 9.87 5.33
N LEU A 2 0.94 9.59 5.41
CA LEU A 2 1.53 8.23 5.41
C LEU A 2 0.83 7.25 6.37
N TYR A 3 0.69 7.62 7.65
CA TYR A 3 0.02 6.77 8.66
C TYR A 3 -1.41 6.36 8.27
N ARG A 4 -2.20 7.29 7.72
CA ARG A 4 -3.57 6.99 7.26
C ARG A 4 -3.57 6.07 6.05
N VAL A 5 -2.66 6.29 5.10
CA VAL A 5 -2.48 5.41 3.94
C VAL A 5 -2.09 4.01 4.38
N THR A 6 -1.05 3.88 5.20
CA THR A 6 -0.63 2.58 5.76
C THR A 6 -1.78 1.88 6.48
N GLY A 7 -2.53 2.61 7.31
CA GLY A 7 -3.68 2.06 8.02
C GLY A 7 -4.73 1.45 7.09
N GLU A 8 -5.07 2.12 5.99
CA GLU A 8 -6.02 1.59 5.01
C GLU A 8 -5.46 0.37 4.26
N LEU A 9 -4.17 0.37 3.92
CA LEU A 9 -3.51 -0.78 3.27
C LEU A 9 -3.50 -2.02 4.17
N LEU A 10 -3.15 -1.86 5.44
CA LEU A 10 -3.19 -2.94 6.42
C LEU A 10 -4.61 -3.47 6.61
N ARG A 11 -5.57 -2.55 6.70
CA ARG A 11 -6.99 -2.85 6.86
C ARG A 11 -7.52 -3.62 5.64
N ASN A 12 -7.00 -3.35 4.45
CA ASN A 12 -7.33 -4.07 3.22
C ASN A 12 -6.69 -5.47 3.18
N ALA A 13 -5.40 -5.60 3.50
CA ALA A 13 -4.73 -6.90 3.56
C ALA A 13 -5.41 -7.87 4.54
N PHE A 14 -5.81 -7.37 5.72
CA PHE A 14 -6.50 -8.18 6.72
C PHE A 14 -7.90 -8.62 6.28
N ARG A 15 -8.70 -7.72 5.70
CA ARG A 15 -10.09 -8.02 5.33
C ARG A 15 -10.26 -8.79 4.03
N HIS A 16 -9.41 -8.52 3.05
CA HIS A 16 -9.66 -8.93 1.67
C HIS A 16 -8.66 -9.97 1.18
N ALA A 17 -7.40 -9.91 1.64
CA ALA A 17 -6.36 -10.79 1.15
C ALA A 17 -6.23 -12.09 1.96
N HIS A 18 -6.87 -12.19 3.13
CA HIS A 18 -6.64 -13.30 4.09
C HIS A 18 -5.15 -13.50 4.43
N ALA A 19 -4.37 -12.42 4.38
CA ALA A 19 -2.94 -12.45 4.61
C ALA A 19 -2.61 -12.90 6.03
N ARG A 20 -1.58 -13.72 6.16
CA ARG A 20 -1.01 -14.14 7.46
C ARG A 20 0.13 -13.23 7.87
N THR A 21 0.85 -12.70 6.88
CA THR A 21 2.00 -11.83 7.07
C THR A 21 1.82 -10.58 6.24
N VAL A 22 2.05 -9.43 6.88
CA VAL A 22 2.15 -8.15 6.17
C VAL A 22 3.48 -7.50 6.52
N ARG A 23 4.23 -7.09 5.50
CA ARG A 23 5.48 -6.34 5.63
C ARG A 23 5.25 -4.90 5.23
N VAL A 24 5.72 -3.99 6.06
CA VAL A 24 5.71 -2.55 5.81
C VAL A 24 7.15 -2.06 5.75
N HIS A 25 7.51 -1.41 4.67
CA HIS A 25 8.81 -0.77 4.48
C HIS A 25 8.62 0.71 4.21
N VAL A 26 9.41 1.54 4.90
CA VAL A 26 9.43 2.99 4.69
C VAL A 26 10.87 3.39 4.45
N ALA A 27 11.12 4.04 3.33
CA ALA A 27 12.44 4.53 2.95
C ALA A 27 12.35 6.00 2.53
N ALA A 28 13.42 6.74 2.75
CA ALA A 28 13.67 7.98 2.01
C ALA A 28 14.57 7.59 0.84
N PRO A 29 14.13 7.76 -0.43
CA PRO A 29 15.01 7.51 -1.57
C PRO A 29 16.21 8.47 -1.54
N GLU A 30 17.24 8.13 -2.32
CA GLU A 30 18.50 8.89 -2.42
C GLU A 30 18.27 10.41 -2.47
N PRO A 31 19.15 11.21 -1.84
CA PRO A 31 18.97 12.66 -1.76
C PRO A 31 18.85 13.29 -3.15
N GLY A 32 17.65 13.76 -3.47
CA GLY A 32 17.35 14.56 -4.66
C GLY A 32 16.88 15.96 -4.27
N PRO A 33 16.62 16.86 -5.24
CA PRO A 33 16.11 18.20 -4.98
C PRO A 33 14.71 18.22 -4.33
N ALA A 34 14.03 17.08 -4.26
CA ALA A 34 12.73 16.93 -3.61
C ALA A 34 12.81 15.92 -2.44
N THR A 35 12.21 16.28 -1.30
CA THR A 35 12.00 15.36 -0.18
C THR A 35 10.92 14.35 -0.54
N ALA A 36 11.30 13.10 -0.74
CA ALA A 36 10.37 12.00 -1.00
C ALA A 36 10.41 10.97 0.13
N VAL A 37 9.31 10.23 0.28
CA VAL A 37 9.20 9.07 1.17
C VAL A 37 8.50 7.97 0.39
N GLU A 38 9.13 6.80 0.35
CA GLU A 38 8.60 5.59 -0.25
C GLU A 38 7.99 4.72 0.85
N LEU A 39 6.73 4.30 0.66
CA LEU A 39 6.03 3.34 1.52
C LEU A 39 5.68 2.12 0.67
N THR A 40 6.21 0.97 1.04
CA THR A 40 5.85 -0.33 0.45
C THR A 40 5.10 -1.16 1.49
N VAL A 41 3.92 -1.66 1.12
CA VAL A 41 3.15 -2.63 1.92
C VAL A 41 2.98 -3.88 1.08
N THR A 42 3.46 -5.01 1.57
CA THR A 42 3.38 -6.31 0.90
C THR A 42 2.72 -7.32 1.83
N ASP A 43 1.73 -8.04 1.32
CA ASP A 43 1.09 -9.13 2.03
C ASP A 43 1.26 -10.46 1.30
N ASP A 44 1.08 -11.57 2.01
CA ASP A 44 1.13 -12.94 1.47
C ASP A 44 -0.26 -13.53 1.15
N GLY A 45 -1.26 -12.67 1.00
CA GLY A 45 -2.64 -13.05 0.76
C GLY A 45 -2.97 -13.24 -0.72
N VAL A 46 -4.27 -13.38 -1.02
CA VAL A 46 -4.80 -13.65 -2.37
C VAL A 46 -4.80 -12.43 -3.31
N GLY A 47 -4.28 -11.28 -2.85
CA GLY A 47 -4.22 -10.03 -3.59
C GLY A 47 -5.52 -9.22 -3.55
N LEU A 48 -5.52 -8.09 -4.26
CA LEU A 48 -6.68 -7.18 -4.35
C LEU A 48 -7.57 -7.58 -5.53
N ASP A 49 -8.88 -7.69 -5.30
CA ASP A 49 -9.87 -7.83 -6.36
C ASP A 49 -9.91 -6.53 -7.21
N PRO A 50 -9.51 -6.57 -8.50
CA PRO A 50 -9.48 -5.39 -9.36
C PRO A 50 -10.86 -4.75 -9.54
N HIS A 51 -11.95 -5.49 -9.33
CA HIS A 51 -13.31 -4.98 -9.44
C HIS A 51 -13.77 -4.23 -8.18
N GLN A 52 -13.06 -4.38 -7.05
CA GLN A 52 -13.35 -3.68 -5.79
C GLN A 52 -12.56 -2.38 -5.59
N THR A 53 -11.48 -2.17 -6.36
CA THR A 53 -10.53 -1.05 -6.17
C THR A 53 -11.00 0.30 -6.71
N ARG A 54 -12.09 0.35 -7.50
CA ARG A 54 -12.71 1.61 -7.96
C ARG A 54 -13.80 2.09 -7.01
N ARG A 55 -13.42 2.53 -5.81
CA ARG A 55 -14.33 3.28 -4.93
C ARG A 55 -13.88 4.75 -4.84
N PRO A 56 -14.76 5.73 -5.17
CA PRO A 56 -14.45 7.15 -5.03
C PRO A 56 -14.09 7.49 -3.58
N GLY A 57 -12.98 8.18 -3.35
CA GLY A 57 -12.52 8.59 -2.01
C GLY A 57 -11.40 7.74 -1.41
N HIS A 58 -10.99 6.64 -2.06
CA HIS A 58 -9.80 5.89 -1.68
C HIS A 58 -8.59 6.39 -2.49
N ILE A 59 -7.46 6.61 -1.84
CA ILE A 59 -6.19 6.94 -2.51
C ILE A 59 -5.82 5.72 -3.36
N GLY A 60 -5.95 5.87 -4.68
CA GLY A 60 -5.71 4.78 -5.63
C GLY A 60 -4.27 4.28 -5.52
N LEU A 61 -4.11 2.99 -5.27
CA LEU A 61 -2.82 2.31 -5.34
C LEU A 61 -2.39 2.31 -6.81
N GLN A 62 -1.40 3.13 -7.15
CA GLN A 62 -0.75 3.01 -8.44
C GLN A 62 0.21 1.82 -8.33
N LEU A 63 -0.15 0.69 -8.95
CA LEU A 63 0.70 -0.49 -9.03
C LEU A 63 1.96 -0.11 -9.83
N ALA A 64 3.06 0.18 -9.12
CA ALA A 64 4.37 0.25 -9.74
C ALA A 64 4.79 -1.19 -10.03
N ARG A 65 4.90 -1.54 -11.32
CA ARG A 65 5.52 -2.78 -11.74
C ARG A 65 7.03 -2.65 -11.51
N GLY A 66 7.60 -3.57 -10.74
CA GLY A 66 9.00 -3.95 -10.84
C GLY A 66 9.19 -4.89 -12.03
#